data_AF-A0A8J8EMG2-F1
#
_entry.id   AF-A0A8J8EMG2-F1
#
_cell.length_a   1.000
_cell.length_b   1.000
_cell.length_c   1.000
_cell.angle_alpha   90.00
_cell.angle_beta   90.00
_cell.angle_gamma   90.00
#
_symmetry.space_group_name_H-M   'P 1'
#
loop_
_entity.id
_entity.type
_entity.pdbx_description
1 polymer ?
#
loop_
_entity_poly.entity_id
_entity_poly.type
_entity_poly.pdbx_seq_one_letter_code
_entity_poly.pdbx_strand_id
1 'polypeptide(L)'
;MKYTGPRTGTGRPRKWNEPTELIALRLPLSTLRKIDEMTRPGVSRTDVIVSLVESASNVEIAKLLLHIQELERENQLLKKENQALLEEREKLLARIERLELEIEALRQGRSVRSYQDALKLKELAKHAREGVSWKALCAEVLGLRDEGKIKDLMKLAFVVRKNERNTWPARFYPKDIATEFHGWVLVRPKDRQVADIIDYELYREDTLKAAKGLAVGEAVAEKVPEVKPLKSGPAAERYLEMAFEVIYHEYMNYITTKQGKKAKEFIEEKVPPRLERTFQDIDPADVRRAAFAVLEKHESDWNEAFVSNLRRVLTRILNAGQYARPLEVRADV
;
A
#
# COMPACT_ATOMS: atom_id res chain seq x y z
N MET A 1 53.83 92.44 12.28
CA MET A 1 54.71 91.86 13.32
C MET A 1 54.67 90.34 13.21
N LYS A 2 55.77 89.70 12.79
CA LYS A 2 55.89 88.24 12.72
C LYS A 2 56.17 87.72 14.13
N TYR A 3 55.24 86.97 14.70
CA TYR A 3 55.45 86.30 15.98
C TYR A 3 56.40 85.11 15.74
N THR A 4 57.69 85.30 16.02
CA THR A 4 58.68 84.22 16.08
C THR A 4 58.57 83.56 17.44
N GLY A 5 57.68 82.57 17.56
CA GLY A 5 57.67 81.67 18.70
C GLY A 5 58.96 80.84 18.75
N PRO A 6 59.43 80.43 19.95
CA PRO A 6 60.66 79.66 20.09
C PRO A 6 60.56 78.33 19.34
N ARG A 7 61.47 78.12 18.38
CA ARG A 7 61.74 76.82 17.77
C ARG A 7 62.45 75.94 18.79
N THR A 8 61.71 75.08 19.48
CA THR A 8 62.26 73.96 20.25
C THR A 8 61.76 72.64 19.65
N GLY A 9 62.28 72.32 18.47
CA GLY A 9 62.19 70.96 17.92
C GLY A 9 63.31 70.11 18.50
N THR A 10 63.12 69.61 19.72
CA THR A 10 64.01 68.61 20.32
C THR A 10 63.25 67.30 20.47
N GLY A 11 63.73 66.25 19.80
CA GLY A 11 63.38 64.88 20.20
C GLY A 11 62.97 63.98 19.04
N ARG A 12 63.94 63.53 18.25
CA ARG A 12 63.86 62.14 17.78
C ARG A 12 64.10 61.28 19.03
N PRO A 13 63.14 60.45 19.49
CA PRO A 13 63.41 59.55 20.60
C PRO A 13 64.53 58.58 20.16
N ARG A 14 65.70 58.65 20.80
CA ARG A 14 66.89 57.83 20.45
C ARG A 14 66.67 56.31 20.52
N LYS A 15 65.51 55.87 21.02
CA LYS A 15 65.16 54.47 21.31
C LYS A 15 64.38 53.75 20.21
N TRP A 16 63.99 54.44 19.14
CA TRP A 16 63.11 53.88 18.12
C TRP A 16 63.93 53.64 16.85
N ASN A 17 64.24 52.36 16.58
CA ASN A 17 65.14 51.93 15.50
C ASN A 17 64.44 51.76 14.14
N GLU A 18 63.20 52.21 14.02
CA GLU A 18 62.36 52.09 12.82
C GLU A 18 62.21 53.44 12.09
N PRO A 19 61.82 53.46 10.80
CA PRO A 19 61.46 54.68 10.09
C PRO A 19 60.29 55.39 10.77
N THR A 20 60.40 56.71 10.97
CA THR A 20 59.36 57.51 11.64
C THR A 20 58.81 58.59 10.73
N GLU A 21 57.48 58.76 10.69
CA GLU A 21 56.81 59.89 10.04
C GLU A 21 56.44 60.99 11.03
N LEU A 22 56.39 62.24 10.56
CA LEU A 22 56.06 63.39 11.40
C LEU A 22 54.56 63.67 11.35
N ILE A 23 53.89 63.46 12.49
CA ILE A 23 52.46 63.75 12.66
C ILE A 23 52.30 65.00 13.53
N ALA A 24 51.54 65.98 13.05
CA ALA A 24 51.21 67.18 13.81
C ALA A 24 49.83 67.02 14.48
N LEU A 25 49.80 67.01 15.81
CA LEU A 25 48.57 66.94 16.60
C LEU A 25 48.18 68.31 17.15
N ARG A 26 46.91 68.70 17.01
CA ARG A 26 46.35 69.88 17.68
C ARG A 26 45.58 69.42 18.91
N LEU A 27 46.14 69.70 20.09
CA LEU A 27 45.55 69.31 21.38
C LEU A 27 45.11 70.55 22.18
N PRO A 28 43.99 70.48 22.92
CA PRO A 28 43.64 71.49 23.91
C PRO A 28 44.74 71.66 24.96
N LEU A 29 44.95 72.89 25.46
CA LEU A 29 45.96 73.19 26.47
C LEU A 29 45.77 72.39 27.77
N SER A 30 44.52 72.07 28.14
CA SER A 30 44.20 71.22 29.29
C SER A 30 44.71 69.79 29.13
N THR A 31 44.69 69.25 27.91
CA THR A 31 45.21 67.91 27.60
C THR A 31 46.74 67.87 27.66
N LEU A 32 47.41 68.92 27.16
CA LEU A 32 48.86 69.04 27.27
C LEU A 32 49.34 69.07 28.72
N ARG A 33 48.64 69.79 29.60
CA ARG A 33 48.95 69.83 31.04
C ARG A 33 48.86 68.46 31.71
N LYS A 34 47.82 67.68 31.38
CA LYS A 34 47.68 66.31 31.89
C LYS A 34 48.80 65.39 31.40
N ILE A 35 49.23 65.53 30.15
CA ILE A 35 50.38 64.77 29.62
C ILE A 35 51.65 65.15 30.39
N ASP A 36 51.85 66.43 30.67
CA ASP A 36 52.99 66.92 31.46
C ASP A 36 53.00 66.36 32.89
N GLU A 37 51.84 66.29 33.55
CA GLU A 37 51.70 65.70 34.89
C GLU A 37 52.04 64.19 34.90
N MET A 38 51.79 63.49 33.79
CA MET A 38 52.14 62.07 33.62
C MET A 38 53.61 61.84 33.24
N THR A 39 54.33 62.88 32.84
CA THR A 39 55.71 62.78 32.37
C THR A 39 56.67 62.73 33.56
N ARG A 40 57.40 61.63 33.72
CA ARG A 40 58.43 61.46 34.77
C ARG A 40 59.84 61.79 34.24
N PRO A 41 60.82 62.11 35.10
CA PRO A 41 62.21 62.30 34.67
C PRO A 41 62.70 61.09 33.86
N GLY A 42 63.13 61.32 32.61
CA GLY A 42 63.59 60.27 31.68
C GLY A 42 62.53 59.68 30.75
N VAL A 43 61.26 60.05 30.88
CA VAL A 43 60.17 59.66 29.95
C VAL A 43 59.80 60.88 29.10
N SER A 44 59.75 60.74 27.78
CA SER A 44 59.35 61.85 26.91
C SER A 44 57.83 61.92 26.74
N ARG A 45 57.28 63.10 26.43
CA ARG A 45 55.85 63.26 26.10
C ARG A 45 55.40 62.30 24.99
N THR A 46 56.26 62.05 24.01
CA THR A 46 56.01 61.10 22.92
C THR A 46 55.79 59.69 23.45
N ASP A 47 56.58 59.26 24.44
CA ASP A 47 56.43 57.93 25.04
C ASP A 47 55.14 57.79 25.84
N VAL A 48 54.73 58.84 26.54
CA VAL A 48 53.44 58.89 27.25
C VAL A 48 52.29 58.81 26.24
N ILE A 49 52.36 59.58 25.15
CA ILE A 49 51.33 59.56 24.09
C ILE A 49 51.25 58.18 23.42
N VAL A 50 52.40 57.60 23.07
CA VAL A 50 52.47 56.25 22.49
C VAL A 50 51.86 55.23 23.44
N SER A 51 52.25 55.23 24.71
CA SER A 51 51.71 54.30 25.71
C SER A 51 50.20 54.48 25.92
N LEU A 52 49.69 55.72 25.88
CA LEU A 52 48.25 56.02 25.94
C LEU A 52 47.51 55.51 24.70
N VAL A 53 48.10 55.66 23.50
CA VAL A 53 47.53 55.15 22.25
C VAL A 53 47.53 53.63 22.26
N GLU A 54 48.66 52.98 22.58
CA GLU A 54 48.77 51.53 22.68
C GLU A 54 47.79 50.95 23.73
N SER A 55 47.66 51.59 24.89
CA SER A 55 46.72 51.16 25.92
C SER A 55 45.26 51.37 25.53
N ALA A 56 44.92 52.48 24.86
CA ALA A 56 43.58 52.71 24.31
C ALA A 56 43.24 51.69 23.21
N SER A 57 44.17 51.43 22.29
CA SER A 57 44.04 50.41 21.25
C SER A 57 43.87 49.01 21.85
N ASN A 58 44.57 48.67 22.93
CA ASN A 58 44.41 47.38 23.61
C ASN A 58 43.01 47.22 24.25
N VAL A 59 42.41 48.30 24.77
CA VAL A 59 41.05 48.28 25.30
C VAL A 59 40.01 48.12 24.19
N GLU A 60 40.20 48.78 23.04
CA GLU A 60 39.33 48.61 21.87
C GLU A 60 39.44 47.20 21.29
N ILE A 61 40.64 46.64 21.18
CA ILE A 61 40.88 45.26 20.76
C ILE A 61 40.21 44.27 21.72
N ALA A 62 40.34 44.47 23.04
CA ALA A 62 39.70 43.60 24.03
C ALA A 62 38.16 43.63 23.93
N LYS A 63 37.57 44.80 23.67
CA LYS A 63 36.12 44.93 23.43
C LYS A 63 35.68 44.20 22.15
N LEU A 64 36.46 44.34 21.07
CA LEU A 64 36.18 43.63 19.82
C LEU A 64 36.28 42.11 19.99
N LEU A 65 37.27 41.61 20.73
CA LEU A 65 37.42 40.18 21.03
C LEU A 65 36.25 39.64 21.85
N LEU A 66 35.78 40.38 22.86
CA LEU A 66 34.59 40.01 23.62
C LEU A 66 33.35 39.96 22.72
N HIS A 67 33.17 40.96 21.85
CA HIS A 67 32.06 40.98 20.92
C HIS A 67 32.10 39.83 19.91
N ILE A 68 33.30 39.48 19.40
CA ILE A 68 33.49 38.31 18.54
C ILE A 68 33.10 37.03 19.29
N GLN A 69 33.52 36.87 20.55
CA GLN A 69 33.14 35.69 21.34
C GLN A 69 31.63 35.61 21.61
N GLU A 70 30.96 36.74 21.83
CA GLU A 70 29.51 36.80 21.96
C GLU A 70 28.82 36.39 20.66
N LEU A 71 29.25 36.95 19.52
CA LEU A 71 28.73 36.60 18.20
C LEU A 71 28.97 35.13 17.87
N GLU A 72 30.13 34.55 18.23
CA GLU A 72 30.41 33.13 18.04
C GLU A 72 29.48 32.24 18.86
N ARG A 73 29.21 32.59 20.12
CA ARG A 73 28.25 31.87 20.97
C ARG A 73 26.84 31.95 20.40
N GLU A 74 26.41 33.14 19.97
CA GLU A 74 25.11 33.34 19.34
C GLU A 74 24.99 32.52 18.06
N ASN A 75 26.02 32.51 17.21
CA ASN A 75 26.06 31.69 15.99
C ASN A 75 25.94 30.19 16.30
N GLN A 76 26.60 29.72 17.36
CA GLN A 76 26.50 28.32 17.79
C GLN A 76 25.11 27.97 18.31
N LEU A 77 24.45 28.87 19.05
CA LEU A 77 23.07 28.69 19.51
C LEU A 77 22.12 28.62 18.31
N LEU A 78 22.22 29.57 17.38
CA LEU A 78 21.41 29.60 16.16
C LEU A 78 21.60 28.35 15.29
N LYS A 79 22.83 27.80 15.21
CA LYS A 79 23.08 26.53 14.50
C LYS A 79 22.36 25.36 15.17
N LYS A 80 22.38 25.29 16.50
CA LYS A 80 21.67 24.25 17.26
C LYS A 80 20.16 24.37 17.10
N GLU A 81 19.62 25.59 17.19
CA GLU A 81 18.20 25.86 16.98
C GLU A 81 17.76 25.49 15.55
N ASN A 82 18.51 25.90 14.54
CA ASN A 82 18.22 25.52 13.16
C ASN A 82 18.25 24.00 12.95
N GLN A 83 19.20 23.29 13.56
CA GLN A 83 19.25 21.84 13.46
C GLN A 83 18.04 21.19 14.13
N ALA A 84 17.65 21.66 15.32
CA ALA A 84 16.46 21.17 16.01
C ALA A 84 15.18 21.42 15.19
N LEU A 85 15.06 22.60 14.58
CA LEU A 85 13.94 22.95 13.71
C LEU A 85 13.89 22.09 12.44
N LEU A 86 15.04 21.76 11.84
CA LEU A 86 15.11 20.86 10.70
C LEU A 86 14.66 19.45 11.07
N GLU A 87 15.12 18.92 12.20
CA GLU A 87 14.69 17.61 12.70
C GLU A 87 13.19 17.58 13.03
N GLU A 88 12.66 18.65 13.62
CA GLU A 88 11.22 18.78 13.89
C GLU A 88 10.41 18.87 12.60
N ARG A 89 10.89 19.63 11.61
CA ARG A 89 10.28 19.71 10.27
C ARG A 89 10.22 18.35 9.61
N GLU A 90 11.30 17.56 9.63
CA GLU A 90 11.32 16.22 9.05
C GLU A 90 10.35 15.27 9.76
N LYS A 91 10.27 15.33 11.10
CA LYS A 91 9.28 14.56 11.87
C LYS A 91 7.85 14.93 11.50
N LEU A 92 7.57 16.23 11.35
CA LEU A 92 6.25 16.72 10.94
C LEU A 92 5.90 16.31 9.52
N LEU A 93 6.84 16.37 8.57
CA LEU A 93 6.63 15.90 7.20
C LEU A 93 6.29 14.41 7.15
N ALA A 94 7.07 13.57 7.83
CA ALA A 94 6.78 12.13 7.91
C ALA A 94 5.42 11.85 8.58
N ARG A 95 5.02 12.67 9.56
CA ARG A 95 3.70 12.57 10.19
C ARG A 95 2.59 12.98 9.24
N ILE A 96 2.77 14.04 8.45
CA ILE A 96 1.82 14.48 7.44
C ILE A 96 1.61 13.40 6.38
N GLU A 97 2.67 12.85 5.79
CA GLU A 97 2.58 11.78 4.78
C GLU A 97 1.80 10.57 5.30
N ARG A 98 2.05 10.19 6.57
CA ARG A 98 1.31 9.10 7.21
C ARG A 98 -0.17 9.44 7.40
N LEU A 99 -0.47 10.65 7.86
CA LEU A 99 -1.85 11.11 8.06
C LEU A 99 -2.61 11.25 6.73
N GLU A 100 -1.94 11.68 5.67
CA GLU A 100 -2.51 11.74 4.32
C GLU A 100 -2.90 10.34 3.83
N LEU A 101 -2.03 9.35 3.99
CA LEU A 101 -2.34 7.95 3.68
C LEU A 101 -3.49 7.41 4.54
N GLU A 102 -3.55 7.75 5.84
CA GLU A 102 -4.63 7.37 6.74
C GLU A 102 -5.97 8.02 6.31
N ILE A 103 -5.97 9.31 5.93
CA ILE A 103 -7.16 10.02 5.45
C ILE A 103 -7.65 9.46 4.12
N GLU A 104 -6.76 9.20 3.16
CA GLU A 104 -7.14 8.61 1.87
C GLU A 104 -7.73 7.21 2.03
N ALA A 105 -7.13 6.39 2.89
CA ALA A 105 -7.67 5.07 3.20
C ALA A 105 -9.05 5.16 3.85
N LEU A 106 -9.22 6.05 4.85
CA LEU A 106 -10.51 6.27 5.52
C LEU A 106 -11.58 6.83 4.59
N ARG A 107 -11.24 7.76 3.69
CA ARG A 107 -12.17 8.30 2.67
C ARG A 107 -12.73 7.20 1.76
N GLN A 108 -11.95 6.16 1.51
CA GLN A 108 -12.37 5.00 0.73
C GLN A 108 -12.98 3.87 1.57
N GLY A 109 -13.15 4.08 2.89
CA GLY A 109 -13.65 3.07 3.83
C GLY A 109 -12.73 1.86 3.99
N ARG A 110 -11.43 2.03 3.74
CA ARG A 110 -10.41 0.96 3.74
C ARG A 110 -9.40 1.19 4.87
N SER A 111 -8.75 0.11 5.31
CA SER A 111 -7.54 0.23 6.13
C SER A 111 -6.35 0.70 5.28
N VAL A 112 -5.35 1.35 5.89
CA VAL A 112 -4.13 1.82 5.20
C VAL A 112 -3.46 0.70 4.41
N ARG A 113 -3.37 -0.50 5.01
CA ARG A 113 -2.79 -1.68 4.35
C ARG A 113 -3.58 -2.08 3.11
N SER A 114 -4.91 -2.15 3.22
CA SER A 114 -5.79 -2.47 2.09
C SER A 114 -5.70 -1.42 0.98
N TYR A 115 -5.58 -0.14 1.35
CA TYR A 115 -5.40 0.96 0.40
C TYR A 115 -4.07 0.86 -0.36
N GLN A 116 -2.96 0.63 0.36
CA GLN A 116 -1.64 0.45 -0.24
C GLN A 116 -1.59 -0.78 -1.16
N ASP A 117 -2.22 -1.87 -0.77
CA ASP A 117 -2.29 -3.07 -1.60
C ASP A 117 -3.13 -2.83 -2.86
N ALA A 118 -4.25 -2.11 -2.76
CA ALA A 118 -5.04 -1.70 -3.91
C ALA A 118 -4.27 -0.76 -4.86
N LEU A 119 -3.49 0.19 -4.33
CA LEU A 119 -2.61 1.05 -5.15
C LEU A 119 -1.58 0.24 -5.94
N LYS A 120 -0.95 -0.74 -5.29
CA LYS A 120 0.00 -1.65 -5.97
C LYS A 120 -0.68 -2.46 -7.06
N LEU A 121 -1.87 -3.01 -6.79
CA LEU A 121 -2.62 -3.77 -7.80
C LEU A 121 -3.03 -2.89 -8.98
N LYS A 122 -3.48 -1.66 -8.72
CA LYS A 122 -3.84 -0.70 -9.76
C LYS A 122 -2.64 -0.35 -10.64
N GLU A 123 -1.46 -0.16 -10.04
CA GLU A 123 -0.25 0.12 -10.81
C GLU A 123 0.19 -1.10 -11.62
N LEU A 124 0.17 -2.31 -11.04
CA LEU A 124 0.44 -3.54 -11.78
C LEU A 124 -0.51 -3.74 -12.97
N ALA A 125 -1.80 -3.45 -12.80
CA ALA A 125 -2.80 -3.60 -13.85
C ALA A 125 -2.56 -2.64 -15.04
N LYS A 126 -2.07 -1.42 -14.80
CA LYS A 126 -1.75 -0.47 -15.89
C LYS A 126 -0.64 -0.97 -16.80
N HIS A 127 0.32 -1.69 -16.25
CA HIS A 127 1.47 -2.23 -16.97
C HIS A 127 1.31 -3.72 -17.33
N ALA A 128 0.14 -4.29 -17.10
CA ALA A 128 -0.15 -5.68 -17.42
C ALA A 128 -0.09 -5.91 -18.94
N ARG A 129 0.68 -6.92 -19.35
CA ARG A 129 0.90 -7.30 -20.74
C ARG A 129 0.78 -8.81 -20.88
N GLU A 130 0.35 -9.25 -22.06
CA GLU A 130 0.21 -10.67 -22.35
C GLU A 130 1.56 -11.38 -22.41
N GLY A 131 1.60 -12.65 -21.99
CA GLY A 131 2.82 -13.47 -21.99
C GLY A 131 3.85 -13.09 -20.92
N VAL A 132 3.58 -12.08 -20.09
CA VAL A 132 4.46 -11.68 -18.99
C VAL A 132 4.09 -12.46 -17.73
N SER A 133 5.08 -13.05 -17.06
CA SER A 133 4.84 -13.75 -15.80
C SER A 133 4.50 -12.80 -14.67
N TRP A 134 3.67 -13.23 -13.71
CA TRP A 134 3.32 -12.42 -12.55
C TRP A 134 4.57 -11.95 -11.79
N LYS A 135 5.55 -12.84 -11.62
CA LYS A 135 6.87 -12.53 -11.04
C LYS A 135 7.58 -11.41 -11.79
N ALA A 136 7.64 -11.50 -13.12
CA ALA A 136 8.30 -10.48 -13.95
C ALA A 136 7.58 -9.13 -13.87
N LEU A 137 6.23 -9.13 -13.92
CA LEU A 137 5.44 -7.91 -13.78
C LEU A 137 5.67 -7.22 -12.42
N CYS A 138 5.66 -7.97 -11.32
CA CYS A 138 5.95 -7.42 -10.00
C CYS A 138 7.39 -6.88 -9.87
N ALA A 139 8.36 -7.55 -10.48
CA ALA A 139 9.75 -7.11 -10.46
C ALA A 139 9.98 -5.84 -11.29
N GLU A 140 9.34 -5.72 -12.46
CA GLU A 140 9.47 -4.58 -13.38
C GLU A 140 8.77 -3.32 -12.83
N VAL A 141 7.52 -3.47 -12.36
CA VAL A 141 6.68 -2.31 -11.99
C VAL A 141 6.93 -1.84 -10.57
N LEU A 142 7.12 -2.78 -9.62
CA LEU A 142 7.23 -2.48 -8.20
C LEU A 142 8.64 -2.69 -7.64
N GLY A 143 9.60 -3.12 -8.46
CA GLY A 143 10.95 -3.48 -8.00
C GLY A 143 10.95 -4.67 -7.02
N LEU A 144 9.85 -5.43 -6.95
CA LEU A 144 9.65 -6.45 -5.92
C LEU A 144 10.28 -7.79 -6.36
N ARG A 145 11.26 -8.26 -5.59
CA ARG A 145 11.95 -9.55 -5.85
C ARG A 145 11.66 -10.64 -4.80
N ASP A 146 11.03 -10.26 -3.70
CA ASP A 146 10.66 -11.17 -2.61
C ASP A 146 9.47 -12.05 -3.03
N GLU A 147 9.72 -13.34 -3.19
CA GLU A 147 8.73 -14.30 -3.68
C GLU A 147 7.52 -14.45 -2.76
N GLY A 148 7.70 -14.28 -1.44
CA GLY A 148 6.60 -14.32 -0.48
C GLY A 148 5.64 -13.16 -0.70
N LYS A 149 6.19 -11.95 -0.84
CA LYS A 149 5.40 -10.75 -1.10
C LYS A 149 4.72 -10.78 -2.47
N ILE A 150 5.39 -11.32 -3.49
CA ILE A 150 4.82 -11.52 -4.83
C ILE A 150 3.62 -12.48 -4.76
N LYS A 151 3.72 -13.58 -4.00
CA LYS A 151 2.61 -14.53 -3.78
C LYS A 151 1.45 -13.91 -3.04
N ASP A 152 1.71 -13.06 -2.05
CA ASP A 152 0.65 -12.38 -1.31
C ASP A 152 -0.12 -11.41 -2.20
N LEU A 153 0.58 -10.61 -3.03
CA LEU A 153 -0.06 -9.79 -4.05
C LEU A 153 -0.85 -10.62 -5.07
N MET A 154 -0.30 -11.76 -5.50
CA MET A 154 -1.01 -12.68 -6.40
C MET A 154 -2.31 -13.18 -5.77
N LYS A 155 -2.29 -13.58 -4.49
CA LYS A 155 -3.47 -14.03 -3.76
C LYS A 155 -4.48 -12.91 -3.50
N LEU A 156 -4.05 -11.65 -3.48
CA LEU A 156 -4.95 -10.51 -3.39
C LEU A 156 -5.68 -10.26 -4.72
N ALA A 157 -4.99 -10.42 -5.85
CA ALA A 157 -5.56 -10.21 -7.18
C ALA A 157 -6.35 -11.43 -7.72
N PHE A 158 -5.89 -12.65 -7.47
CA PHE A 158 -6.40 -13.88 -8.11
C PHE A 158 -6.91 -14.92 -7.10
N VAL A 159 -7.84 -15.76 -7.56
CA VAL A 159 -8.35 -16.92 -6.83
C VAL A 159 -7.33 -18.06 -6.88
N VAL A 160 -6.32 -17.98 -6.01
CA VAL A 160 -5.27 -19.00 -5.91
C VAL A 160 -5.72 -20.13 -4.98
N ARG A 161 -6.30 -21.19 -5.56
CA ARG A 161 -6.67 -22.43 -4.84
C ARG A 161 -6.24 -23.66 -5.63
N LYS A 162 -5.86 -24.71 -4.91
CA LYS A 162 -5.62 -26.03 -5.50
C LYS A 162 -6.95 -26.71 -5.84
N ASN A 163 -6.92 -27.59 -6.82
CA ASN A 163 -8.07 -28.43 -7.16
C ASN A 163 -8.25 -29.56 -6.13
N GLU A 164 -9.31 -30.36 -6.31
CA GLU A 164 -9.66 -31.51 -5.46
C GLU A 164 -8.53 -32.55 -5.37
N ARG A 165 -7.64 -32.60 -6.37
CA ARG A 165 -6.46 -33.49 -6.40
C ARG A 165 -5.22 -32.86 -5.74
N ASN A 166 -5.37 -31.77 -5.00
CA ASN A 166 -4.28 -31.02 -4.35
C ASN A 166 -3.19 -30.52 -5.33
N THR A 167 -3.57 -30.27 -6.59
CA THR A 167 -2.68 -29.74 -7.64
C THR A 167 -3.10 -28.33 -8.06
N TRP A 168 -2.15 -27.53 -8.53
CA TRP A 168 -2.45 -26.19 -9.03
C TRP A 168 -3.16 -26.27 -10.40
N PRO A 169 -4.28 -25.55 -10.58
CA PRO A 169 -4.97 -25.53 -11.86
C PRO A 169 -4.11 -24.87 -12.94
N ALA A 170 -4.44 -25.14 -14.20
CA ALA A 170 -3.76 -24.52 -15.34
C ALA A 170 -4.05 -23.01 -15.46
N ARG A 171 -5.10 -22.52 -14.80
CA ARG A 171 -5.56 -21.13 -14.89
C ARG A 171 -6.00 -20.60 -13.53
N PHE A 172 -5.70 -19.34 -13.24
CA PHE A 172 -6.24 -18.59 -12.12
C PHE A 172 -6.99 -17.37 -12.62
N TYR A 173 -8.21 -17.20 -12.11
CA TYR A 173 -9.08 -16.08 -12.44
C TYR A 173 -8.95 -14.98 -11.38
N PRO A 174 -9.13 -13.70 -11.76
CA PRO A 174 -9.10 -12.59 -10.85
C PRO A 174 -10.24 -12.72 -9.83
N LYS A 175 -10.05 -12.16 -8.63
CA LYS A 175 -11.11 -12.06 -7.63
C LYS A 175 -12.06 -10.93 -7.99
N ASP A 176 -13.31 -11.05 -7.57
CA ASP A 176 -14.34 -10.01 -7.77
C ASP A 176 -13.95 -8.63 -7.17
N ILE A 177 -13.11 -8.64 -6.12
CA ILE A 177 -12.61 -7.43 -5.46
C ILE A 177 -11.46 -6.74 -6.22
N ALA A 178 -10.82 -7.43 -7.17
CA ALA A 178 -9.67 -6.97 -7.95
C ALA A 178 -10.13 -6.59 -9.37
N THR A 179 -11.00 -5.59 -9.44
CA THR A 179 -11.68 -5.17 -10.66
C THR A 179 -10.72 -4.72 -11.75
N GLU A 180 -9.53 -4.23 -11.38
CA GLU A 180 -8.48 -3.80 -12.30
C GLU A 180 -7.93 -4.94 -13.15
N PHE A 181 -8.06 -6.19 -12.68
CA PHE A 181 -7.64 -7.39 -13.40
C PHE A 181 -8.78 -8.12 -14.10
N HIS A 182 -10.01 -7.58 -14.12
CA HIS A 182 -11.11 -8.19 -14.88
C HIS A 182 -10.75 -8.31 -16.37
N GLY A 183 -11.00 -9.48 -16.95
CA GLY A 183 -10.59 -9.82 -18.32
C GLY A 183 -9.13 -10.26 -18.45
N TRP A 184 -8.35 -10.31 -17.37
CA TRP A 184 -7.05 -10.97 -17.32
C TRP A 184 -7.15 -12.34 -16.67
N VAL A 185 -6.32 -13.28 -17.11
CA VAL A 185 -6.24 -14.64 -16.56
C VAL A 185 -4.77 -15.01 -16.43
N LEU A 186 -4.38 -15.56 -15.29
CA LEU A 186 -3.06 -16.17 -15.12
C LEU A 186 -3.09 -17.59 -15.66
N VAL A 187 -2.20 -17.91 -16.60
CA VAL A 187 -2.14 -19.18 -17.30
C VAL A 187 -0.79 -19.84 -17.06
N ARG A 188 -0.82 -21.15 -16.81
CA ARG A 188 0.39 -21.96 -16.74
C ARG A 188 1.02 -22.05 -18.14
N PRO A 189 2.25 -21.58 -18.36
CA PRO A 189 2.92 -21.77 -19.65
C PRO A 189 3.07 -23.26 -19.97
N LYS A 190 2.83 -23.62 -21.23
CA LYS A 190 2.91 -25.02 -21.70
C LYS A 190 4.32 -25.41 -22.11
N ASP A 191 5.11 -24.44 -22.56
CA ASP A 191 6.38 -24.67 -23.24
C ASP A 191 7.56 -24.76 -22.26
N ARG A 192 7.32 -24.55 -20.97
CA ARG A 192 8.36 -24.60 -19.92
C ARG A 192 7.84 -25.19 -18.62
N GLN A 193 8.75 -25.82 -17.87
CA GLN A 193 8.44 -26.31 -16.54
C GLN A 193 8.29 -25.14 -15.58
N VAL A 194 7.12 -25.07 -14.95
CA VAL A 194 6.77 -24.03 -13.97
C VAL A 194 7.25 -24.46 -12.59
N ALA A 195 8.20 -23.71 -12.02
CA ALA A 195 8.72 -23.95 -10.68
C ALA A 195 7.72 -23.52 -9.61
N ASP A 196 7.06 -22.38 -9.81
CA ASP A 196 6.13 -21.81 -8.83
C ASP A 196 4.94 -21.11 -9.51
N ILE A 197 3.85 -20.90 -8.76
CA ILE A 197 2.63 -20.24 -9.24
C ILE A 197 2.86 -18.79 -9.69
N ILE A 198 3.92 -18.15 -9.18
CA ILE A 198 4.31 -16.78 -9.58
C ILE A 198 4.88 -16.71 -11.00
N ASP A 199 5.27 -17.85 -11.59
CA ASP A 199 5.77 -17.91 -12.96
C ASP A 199 4.64 -18.09 -13.99
N TYR A 200 3.37 -18.11 -13.55
CA TYR A 200 2.21 -18.08 -14.44
C TYR A 200 2.17 -16.75 -15.20
N GLU A 201 1.74 -16.81 -16.45
CA GLU A 201 1.72 -15.68 -17.38
C GLU A 201 0.33 -15.06 -17.49
N LEU A 202 0.28 -13.74 -17.59
CA LEU A 202 -0.96 -13.01 -17.83
C LEU A 202 -1.37 -13.13 -19.30
N TYR A 203 -2.65 -13.38 -19.54
CA TYR A 203 -3.28 -13.32 -20.86
C TYR A 203 -4.65 -12.66 -20.73
N ARG A 204 -5.12 -11.97 -21.79
CA ARG A 204 -6.52 -11.55 -21.84
C ARG A 204 -7.42 -12.76 -22.02
N GLU A 205 -8.59 -12.71 -21.41
CA GLU A 205 -9.58 -13.78 -21.57
C GLU A 205 -10.03 -13.89 -23.04
N ASP A 206 -10.14 -12.76 -23.74
CA ASP A 206 -10.54 -12.69 -25.14
C ASP A 206 -9.49 -13.25 -26.08
N THR A 207 -8.20 -13.06 -25.81
CA THR A 207 -7.12 -13.67 -26.61
C THR A 207 -7.03 -15.17 -26.37
N LEU A 208 -7.33 -15.64 -25.15
CA LEU A 208 -7.47 -17.07 -24.88
C LEU A 208 -8.70 -17.69 -25.57
N LYS A 209 -9.79 -16.93 -25.71
CA LYS A 209 -10.98 -17.35 -26.48
C LYS A 209 -10.69 -17.33 -27.99
N ALA A 210 -10.01 -16.31 -28.49
CA ALA A 210 -9.62 -16.18 -29.89
C ALA A 210 -8.57 -17.22 -30.30
N ALA A 211 -7.59 -17.54 -29.45
CA ALA A 211 -6.62 -18.62 -29.70
C ALA A 211 -7.29 -20.00 -29.72
N LYS A 212 -8.34 -20.20 -28.89
CA LYS A 212 -9.21 -21.37 -29.03
C LYS A 212 -10.02 -21.34 -30.34
N GLY A 213 -10.47 -20.17 -30.79
CA GLY A 213 -11.17 -20.01 -32.08
C GLY A 213 -10.27 -20.20 -33.31
N LEU A 214 -8.99 -19.79 -33.24
CA LEU A 214 -7.98 -19.97 -34.29
C LEU A 214 -7.47 -21.41 -34.36
N ALA A 215 -7.30 -22.08 -33.22
CA ALA A 215 -6.96 -23.51 -33.17
C ALA A 215 -8.08 -24.43 -33.70
N VAL A 216 -9.29 -23.89 -33.92
CA VAL A 216 -10.44 -24.60 -34.50
C VAL A 216 -10.48 -24.49 -36.04
N GLY A 217 -9.58 -23.71 -36.67
CA GLY A 217 -9.58 -23.47 -38.12
C GLY A 217 -9.01 -24.58 -39.01
N GLU A 218 -8.28 -25.57 -38.47
CA GLU A 218 -7.59 -26.57 -39.32
C GLU A 218 -7.83 -28.04 -38.95
N ALA A 219 -8.70 -28.38 -38.00
CA ALA A 219 -8.95 -29.79 -37.71
C ALA A 219 -10.37 -30.08 -37.19
N VAL A 220 -11.14 -30.71 -38.09
CA VAL A 220 -12.25 -31.65 -37.84
C VAL A 220 -13.64 -31.04 -37.64
N ALA A 221 -14.55 -31.60 -38.44
CA ALA A 221 -15.99 -31.41 -38.46
C ALA A 221 -16.67 -31.48 -37.08
N GLU A 222 -17.68 -30.61 -36.94
CA GLU A 222 -18.84 -30.73 -36.05
C GLU A 222 -18.62 -30.92 -34.54
N LYS A 223 -18.95 -29.87 -33.77
CA LYS A 223 -20.05 -29.95 -32.79
C LYS A 223 -20.51 -28.54 -32.41
N VAL A 224 -21.77 -28.25 -32.77
CA VAL A 224 -22.66 -27.25 -32.16
C VAL A 224 -22.41 -27.22 -30.64
N PRO A 225 -22.43 -26.05 -29.96
CA PRO A 225 -22.23 -25.99 -28.51
C PRO A 225 -23.10 -27.05 -27.84
N GLU A 226 -22.48 -28.03 -27.16
CA GLU A 226 -23.19 -29.00 -26.33
C GLU A 226 -23.88 -28.20 -25.20
N VAL A 227 -25.11 -27.80 -25.46
CA VAL A 227 -26.10 -27.55 -24.42
C VAL A 227 -26.15 -28.87 -23.67
N LYS A 228 -25.52 -28.92 -22.49
CA LYS A 228 -25.67 -30.09 -21.62
C LYS A 228 -27.18 -30.29 -21.46
N PRO A 229 -27.74 -31.43 -21.88
CA PRO A 229 -29.16 -31.66 -21.69
C PRO A 229 -29.43 -31.56 -20.19
N LEU A 230 -30.37 -30.69 -19.82
CA LEU A 230 -30.83 -30.62 -18.44
C LEU A 230 -31.33 -32.00 -18.03
N LYS A 231 -31.01 -32.41 -16.80
CA LYS A 231 -31.46 -33.70 -16.30
C LYS A 231 -32.97 -33.65 -16.10
N SER A 232 -33.68 -34.65 -16.60
CA SER A 232 -35.13 -34.82 -16.42
C SER A 232 -35.47 -36.27 -16.10
N GLY A 233 -36.70 -36.51 -15.67
CA GLY A 233 -37.22 -37.83 -15.33
C GLY A 233 -36.40 -38.53 -14.23
N PRO A 234 -36.09 -39.83 -14.40
CA PRO A 234 -35.29 -40.59 -13.44
C PRO A 234 -33.86 -40.07 -13.26
N ALA A 235 -33.30 -39.35 -14.24
CA ALA A 235 -31.96 -38.79 -14.14
C ALA A 235 -31.91 -37.57 -13.20
N ALA A 236 -32.97 -36.77 -13.16
CA ALA A 236 -33.14 -35.68 -12.20
C ALA A 236 -33.29 -36.22 -10.78
N GLU A 237 -34.10 -37.27 -10.61
CA GLU A 237 -34.31 -37.94 -9.32
C GLU A 237 -33.00 -38.51 -8.77
N ARG A 238 -32.25 -39.28 -9.56
CA ARG A 238 -30.94 -39.82 -9.11
C ARG A 238 -29.95 -38.73 -8.72
N TYR A 239 -29.95 -37.61 -9.44
CA TYR A 239 -29.04 -36.51 -9.13
C TYR A 239 -29.44 -35.79 -7.84
N LEU A 240 -30.73 -35.59 -7.60
CA LEU A 240 -31.24 -35.03 -6.35
C LEU A 240 -31.08 -36.00 -5.18
N GLU A 241 -31.24 -37.30 -5.41
CA GLU A 241 -31.01 -38.36 -4.44
C GLU A 241 -29.57 -38.31 -3.93
N MET A 242 -28.58 -38.30 -4.82
CA MET A 242 -27.16 -38.13 -4.44
C MET A 242 -26.92 -36.83 -3.65
N ALA A 243 -27.53 -35.72 -4.07
CA ALA A 243 -27.37 -34.46 -3.37
C ALA A 243 -27.98 -34.50 -1.96
N PHE A 244 -29.17 -35.09 -1.82
CA PHE A 244 -29.87 -35.22 -0.55
C PHE A 244 -29.18 -36.19 0.40
N GLU A 245 -28.61 -37.30 -0.10
CA GLU A 245 -27.82 -38.23 0.70
C GLU A 245 -26.60 -37.55 1.32
N VAL A 246 -25.86 -36.73 0.55
CA VAL A 246 -24.74 -35.94 1.08
C VAL A 246 -25.22 -34.98 2.17
N ILE A 247 -26.33 -34.28 1.93
CA ILE A 247 -26.92 -33.36 2.91
C ILE A 247 -27.38 -34.12 4.17
N TYR A 248 -27.93 -35.32 4.01
CA TYR A 248 -28.38 -36.17 5.10
C TYR A 248 -27.20 -36.64 5.97
N HIS A 249 -26.12 -37.14 5.36
CA HIS A 249 -24.93 -37.55 6.11
C HIS A 249 -24.29 -36.39 6.87
N GLU A 250 -24.19 -35.20 6.27
CA GLU A 250 -23.72 -34.00 6.97
C GLU A 250 -24.65 -33.62 8.13
N TYR A 251 -25.96 -33.67 7.93
CA TYR A 251 -26.94 -33.40 8.98
C TYR A 251 -26.83 -34.38 10.15
N MET A 252 -26.69 -35.68 9.87
CA MET A 252 -26.52 -36.70 10.90
C MET A 252 -25.19 -36.54 11.67
N ASN A 253 -24.13 -36.07 11.01
CA ASN A 253 -22.88 -35.68 11.67
C ASN A 253 -23.10 -34.50 12.64
N TYR A 254 -23.93 -33.52 12.28
CA TYR A 254 -24.28 -32.41 13.19
C TYR A 254 -25.15 -32.84 14.37
N ILE A 255 -26.02 -33.85 14.18
CA ILE A 255 -26.82 -34.43 15.27
C ILE A 255 -25.93 -35.21 16.25
N THR A 256 -25.09 -36.10 15.73
CA THR A 256 -24.25 -37.01 16.56
C THR A 256 -23.22 -36.25 17.40
N THR A 257 -22.74 -35.09 16.92
CA THR A 257 -21.80 -34.22 17.64
C THR A 257 -22.44 -33.34 18.75
N LYS A 258 -23.68 -33.65 19.16
CA LYS A 258 -24.48 -32.97 20.23
C LYS A 258 -24.81 -31.49 19.98
N GLN A 259 -24.85 -31.03 18.73
CA GLN A 259 -25.19 -29.63 18.40
C GLN A 259 -26.49 -29.55 17.58
N GLY A 260 -27.60 -30.05 18.13
CA GLY A 260 -28.90 -30.09 17.46
C GLY A 260 -29.40 -28.73 16.94
N LYS A 261 -29.07 -27.61 17.60
CA LYS A 261 -29.34 -26.26 17.08
C LYS A 261 -28.60 -25.98 15.76
N LYS A 262 -27.34 -26.42 15.66
CA LYS A 262 -26.51 -26.24 14.44
C LYS A 262 -26.95 -27.13 13.29
N ALA A 263 -27.54 -28.29 13.58
CA ALA A 263 -28.13 -29.15 12.55
C ALA A 263 -29.32 -28.46 11.86
N LYS A 264 -30.14 -27.73 12.63
CA LYS A 264 -31.24 -26.92 12.09
C LYS A 264 -30.72 -25.72 11.28
N GLU A 265 -29.75 -24.98 11.82
CA GLU A 265 -29.09 -23.86 11.11
C GLU A 265 -28.45 -24.33 9.79
N PHE A 266 -27.86 -25.53 9.77
CA PHE A 266 -27.31 -26.12 8.55
C PHE A 266 -28.37 -26.30 7.47
N ILE A 267 -29.54 -26.87 7.80
CA ILE A 267 -30.64 -27.02 6.84
C ILE A 267 -31.21 -25.67 6.41
N GLU A 268 -31.38 -24.72 7.33
CA GLU A 268 -32.06 -23.46 7.02
C GLU A 268 -31.18 -22.46 6.25
N GLU A 269 -29.86 -22.48 6.45
CA GLU A 269 -28.93 -21.48 5.88
C GLU A 269 -27.97 -22.03 4.83
N LYS A 270 -27.44 -23.25 5.01
CA LYS A 270 -26.36 -23.79 4.15
C LYS A 270 -26.87 -24.67 3.02
N VAL A 271 -28.00 -25.34 3.21
CA VAL A 271 -28.62 -26.19 2.19
C VAL A 271 -29.24 -25.39 1.04
N PRO A 272 -29.95 -24.25 1.24
CA PRO A 272 -30.56 -23.50 0.14
C PRO A 272 -29.61 -23.13 -1.02
N PRO A 273 -28.44 -22.50 -0.79
CA PRO A 273 -27.55 -22.14 -1.88
C PRO A 273 -26.90 -23.35 -2.58
N ARG A 274 -26.87 -24.52 -1.94
CA ARG A 274 -26.42 -25.76 -2.58
C ARG A 274 -27.50 -26.33 -3.48
N LEU A 275 -28.75 -26.35 -3.02
CA LEU A 275 -29.88 -26.82 -3.81
C LEU A 275 -30.15 -25.94 -5.02
N GLU A 276 -30.02 -24.62 -4.89
CA GLU A 276 -30.13 -23.70 -6.03
C GLU A 276 -29.14 -24.03 -7.14
N ARG A 277 -27.89 -24.40 -6.80
CA ARG A 277 -26.90 -24.85 -7.80
C ARG A 277 -27.29 -26.19 -8.42
N THR A 278 -27.76 -27.14 -7.60
CA THR A 278 -28.20 -28.45 -8.08
C THR A 278 -29.40 -28.32 -9.03
N PHE A 279 -30.32 -27.39 -8.77
CA PHE A 279 -31.50 -27.15 -9.60
C PHE A 279 -31.16 -26.52 -10.96
N GLN A 280 -30.05 -25.81 -11.12
CA GLN A 280 -29.61 -25.27 -12.40
C GLN A 280 -29.26 -26.34 -13.45
N ASP A 281 -28.94 -27.57 -12.99
CA ASP A 281 -28.62 -28.70 -13.87
C ASP A 281 -29.84 -29.57 -14.23
N ILE A 282 -31.03 -29.22 -13.74
CA ILE A 282 -32.27 -29.99 -13.86
C ILE A 282 -33.30 -29.17 -14.64
N ASP A 283 -34.13 -29.85 -15.43
CA ASP A 283 -35.23 -29.22 -16.15
C ASP A 283 -36.18 -28.51 -15.17
N PRO A 284 -36.38 -27.18 -15.27
CA PRO A 284 -37.25 -26.42 -14.37
C PRO A 284 -38.67 -26.99 -14.23
N ALA A 285 -39.21 -27.60 -15.29
CA ALA A 285 -40.52 -28.24 -15.26
C ALA A 285 -40.55 -29.48 -14.34
N ASP A 286 -39.37 -30.09 -14.13
CA ASP A 286 -39.21 -31.37 -13.48
C ASP A 286 -38.52 -31.28 -12.11
N VAL A 287 -37.85 -30.16 -11.80
CA VAL A 287 -37.22 -29.91 -10.49
C VAL A 287 -38.16 -30.18 -9.33
N ARG A 288 -39.39 -29.62 -9.39
CA ARG A 288 -40.36 -29.74 -8.30
C ARG A 288 -40.79 -31.19 -8.11
N ARG A 289 -41.17 -31.86 -9.19
CA ARG A 289 -41.60 -33.27 -9.18
C ARG A 289 -40.47 -34.15 -8.63
N ALA A 290 -39.26 -34.03 -9.18
CA ALA A 290 -38.13 -34.86 -8.80
C ALA A 290 -37.69 -34.64 -7.34
N ALA A 291 -37.66 -33.39 -6.84
CA ALA A 291 -37.28 -33.10 -5.47
C ALA A 291 -38.24 -33.72 -4.44
N PHE A 292 -39.56 -33.65 -4.68
CA PHE A 292 -40.53 -34.26 -3.78
C PHE A 292 -40.59 -35.79 -3.93
N ALA A 293 -40.45 -36.33 -5.15
CA ALA A 293 -40.40 -37.77 -5.37
C ALA A 293 -39.23 -38.45 -4.63
N VAL A 294 -38.03 -37.85 -4.68
CA VAL A 294 -36.87 -38.35 -3.92
C VAL A 294 -37.12 -38.26 -2.41
N LEU A 295 -37.71 -37.15 -1.95
CA LEU A 295 -37.97 -36.97 -0.52
C LEU A 295 -39.05 -37.93 0.02
N GLU A 296 -40.07 -38.26 -0.79
CA GLU A 296 -41.08 -39.27 -0.48
C GLU A 296 -40.48 -40.68 -0.46
N LYS A 297 -39.61 -41.00 -1.43
CA LYS A 297 -38.92 -42.30 -1.50
C LYS A 297 -38.11 -42.59 -0.22
N HIS A 298 -37.52 -41.55 0.38
CA HIS A 298 -36.67 -41.66 1.57
C HIS A 298 -37.37 -41.24 2.88
N GLU A 299 -38.69 -41.01 2.87
CA GLU A 299 -39.43 -40.53 4.05
C GLU A 299 -39.40 -41.54 5.20
N SER A 300 -39.28 -42.84 4.89
CA SER A 300 -39.20 -43.92 5.90
C SER A 300 -37.75 -44.27 6.31
N ASP A 301 -36.77 -43.96 5.47
CA ASP A 301 -35.37 -44.38 5.64
C ASP A 301 -34.51 -43.30 6.33
N TRP A 302 -34.92 -42.04 6.24
CA TRP A 302 -34.22 -40.91 6.84
C TRP A 302 -34.89 -40.42 8.12
N ASN A 303 -34.11 -39.72 8.94
CA ASN A 303 -34.60 -39.11 10.17
C ASN A 303 -35.80 -38.18 9.89
N GLU A 304 -36.91 -38.37 10.61
CA GLU A 304 -38.16 -37.60 10.41
C GLU A 304 -37.96 -36.07 10.51
N ALA A 305 -37.11 -35.62 11.45
CA ALA A 305 -36.81 -34.20 11.60
C ALA A 305 -35.99 -33.65 10.43
N PHE A 306 -35.12 -34.46 9.82
CA PHE A 306 -34.41 -34.11 8.60
C PHE A 306 -35.39 -33.90 7.44
N VAL A 307 -36.21 -34.92 7.17
CA VAL A 307 -37.18 -34.93 6.07
C VAL A 307 -38.15 -33.75 6.18
N SER A 308 -38.68 -33.51 7.38
CA SER A 308 -39.59 -32.39 7.65
C SER A 308 -38.95 -31.02 7.42
N ASN A 309 -37.72 -30.80 7.90
CA ASN A 309 -37.02 -29.53 7.71
C ASN A 309 -36.61 -29.31 6.25
N LEU A 310 -36.12 -30.35 5.58
CA LEU A 310 -35.76 -30.28 4.16
C LEU A 310 -37.00 -30.02 3.29
N ARG A 311 -38.13 -30.67 3.57
CA ARG A 311 -39.42 -30.42 2.90
C ARG A 311 -39.85 -28.96 3.03
N ARG A 312 -39.70 -28.34 4.21
CA ARG A 312 -39.98 -26.90 4.42
C ARG A 312 -39.05 -26.00 3.61
N VAL A 313 -37.75 -26.33 3.52
CA VAL A 313 -36.77 -25.56 2.75
C VAL A 313 -37.04 -25.69 1.25
N LEU A 314 -37.27 -26.89 0.74
CA LEU A 314 -37.64 -27.13 -0.66
C LEU A 314 -38.90 -26.38 -1.04
N THR A 315 -39.95 -26.45 -0.21
CA THR A 315 -41.19 -25.71 -0.44
C THR A 315 -40.95 -24.21 -0.54
N ARG A 316 -40.07 -23.65 0.31
CA ARG A 316 -39.72 -22.23 0.29
C ARG A 316 -38.98 -21.84 -0.98
N ILE A 317 -37.94 -22.58 -1.36
CA ILE A 317 -37.11 -22.31 -2.55
C ILE A 317 -37.94 -22.44 -3.82
N LEU A 318 -38.73 -23.51 -3.93
CA LEU A 318 -39.50 -23.81 -5.13
C LEU A 318 -40.76 -22.93 -5.29
N ASN A 319 -41.30 -22.38 -4.19
CA ASN A 319 -42.42 -21.43 -4.25
C ASN A 319 -41.98 -19.96 -4.37
N ALA A 320 -40.71 -19.61 -4.11
CA ALA A 320 -40.18 -18.24 -4.19
C ALA A 320 -40.09 -17.67 -5.63
N GLY A 321 -40.71 -18.31 -6.62
CA GLY A 321 -41.00 -17.71 -7.93
C GLY A 321 -39.92 -17.81 -9.00
N GLN A 322 -38.72 -18.33 -8.73
CA GLN A 322 -37.66 -18.46 -9.74
C GLN A 322 -37.83 -19.67 -10.70
N TYR A 323 -38.63 -20.67 -10.31
CA TYR A 323 -38.82 -21.91 -11.09
C TYR A 323 -40.29 -22.17 -11.46
N ALA A 324 -41.16 -21.15 -11.28
CA ALA A 324 -42.61 -21.28 -11.38
C ALA A 324 -43.23 -20.66 -12.65
N ARG A 325 -42.45 -20.37 -13.69
CA ARG A 325 -43.02 -19.97 -15.00
C ARG A 325 -42.51 -20.88 -16.11
N PRO A 326 -43.37 -21.71 -16.71
CA PRO A 326 -43.10 -22.21 -18.06
C PRO A 326 -43.00 -20.98 -18.95
N LEU A 327 -41.85 -20.79 -19.60
CA LEU A 327 -41.78 -19.90 -20.76
C LEU A 327 -42.73 -20.50 -21.81
N GLU A 328 -43.87 -19.85 -22.01
CA GLU A 328 -44.66 -20.02 -23.23
C GLU A 328 -43.73 -19.68 -24.40
N VAL A 329 -43.19 -20.74 -25.03
CA VAL A 329 -42.54 -20.61 -26.33
C VAL A 329 -43.65 -20.19 -27.28
N ARG A 330 -43.62 -18.91 -27.69
CA ARG A 330 -44.32 -18.48 -28.90
C ARG A 330 -43.75 -19.31 -30.04
N ALA A 331 -44.56 -20.25 -30.52
CA ALA A 331 -44.36 -20.84 -31.82
C ALA A 331 -44.60 -19.74 -32.85
N ASP A 332 -43.52 -19.24 -33.44
CA ASP A 332 -43.60 -18.49 -34.69
C ASP A 332 -43.42 -19.48 -35.84
N VAL A 333 -44.54 -19.67 -36.56
CA VAL A 333 -44.77 -20.01 -37.99
C VAL A 333 -43.79 -20.94 -38.70
#